data_AF-A0A5E5PZX1-F1
#
_entry.id   AF-A0A5E5PZX1-F1
#
_cell.length_a   1.000
_cell.length_b   1.000
_cell.length_c   1.000
_cell.angle_alpha   90.00
_cell.angle_beta   90.00
_cell.angle_gamma   90.00
#
_symmetry.space_group_name_H-M   'P 1'
#
loop_
_entity.id
_entity.type
_entity.pdbx_description
1 polymer ?
#
loop_
_entity_poly.entity_id
_entity_poly.type
_entity_poly.pdbx_seq_one_letter_code
_entity_poly.pdbx_strand_id
1 'polypeptide(L)'
;MNILNYKLSSTNELLTARIGLLATAHTINTLSLSNTIDQHFPALGSNCALKASTFINTLILSQHEGAQCLDDTTHIVKDKALRLITNQSVPTPQAIGIWLRRLGKDNQGIKALQKVNKTVLKATLNHCKNITLDIDASEVIANK
;
A
#
# COMPACT_ATOMS: atom_id res chain seq x y z
N MET A 1 -28.08 40.41 -4.25
CA MET A 1 -28.30 39.16 -5.01
C MET A 1 -27.82 38.01 -4.14
N ASN A 2 -28.73 37.32 -3.45
CA ASN A 2 -28.37 36.09 -2.72
C ASN A 2 -28.33 34.96 -3.74
N ILE A 3 -27.13 34.47 -4.03
CA ILE A 3 -26.90 33.46 -5.07
C ILE A 3 -27.40 32.07 -4.61
N LEU A 4 -27.55 31.86 -3.30
CA LEU A 4 -28.07 30.61 -2.72
C LEU A 4 -29.05 30.91 -1.58
N ASN A 5 -30.17 30.17 -1.54
CA ASN A 5 -31.22 30.27 -0.51
C ASN A 5 -30.92 29.44 0.76
N TYR A 6 -29.65 29.08 1.00
CA TYR A 6 -29.24 28.22 2.12
C TYR A 6 -28.18 28.91 2.98
N LYS A 7 -28.22 28.65 4.29
CA LYS A 7 -27.22 29.13 5.26
C LYS A 7 -26.04 28.14 5.28
N LEU A 8 -24.88 28.58 4.80
CA LEU A 8 -23.64 27.81 4.89
C LEU A 8 -23.04 27.94 6.30
N SER A 9 -22.50 26.84 6.82
CA SER A 9 -21.77 26.79 8.10
C SER A 9 -20.51 25.94 7.93
N SER A 10 -19.48 26.21 8.73
CA SER A 10 -18.24 25.44 8.71
C SER A 10 -18.36 24.16 9.55
N THR A 11 -17.64 23.12 9.14
CA THR A 11 -17.49 21.87 9.88
C THR A 11 -16.02 21.49 9.98
N ASN A 12 -15.67 20.73 11.02
CA ASN A 12 -14.35 20.12 11.17
C ASN A 12 -14.31 18.67 10.66
N GLU A 13 -15.39 18.21 10.02
CA GLU A 13 -15.43 16.90 9.37
C GLU A 13 -14.33 16.79 8.30
N LEU A 14 -13.69 15.64 8.27
CA LEU A 14 -12.64 15.34 7.31
C LEU A 14 -13.25 14.61 6.12
N LEU A 15 -12.91 15.06 4.92
CA LEU A 15 -13.29 14.42 3.67
C LEU A 15 -12.05 13.82 2.99
N THR A 16 -12.22 12.68 2.34
CA THR A 16 -11.19 12.07 1.49
C THR A 16 -11.75 11.77 0.11
N ALA A 17 -10.99 12.13 -0.93
CA ALA A 17 -11.27 11.71 -2.29
C ALA A 17 -10.79 10.27 -2.58
N ARG A 18 -10.13 9.62 -1.61
CA ARG A 18 -9.44 8.33 -1.76
C ARG A 18 -10.22 7.17 -1.15
N ILE A 19 -11.55 7.28 -1.09
CA ILE A 19 -12.40 6.26 -0.47
C ILE A 19 -12.24 4.87 -1.11
N GLY A 20 -11.89 4.83 -2.41
CA GLY A 20 -11.61 3.58 -3.13
C GLY A 20 -10.48 2.75 -2.52
N LEU A 21 -9.54 3.39 -1.81
CA LEU A 21 -8.45 2.70 -1.13
C LEU A 21 -8.90 1.88 0.09
N LEU A 22 -10.12 2.12 0.61
CA LEU A 22 -10.63 1.37 1.75
C LEU A 22 -10.87 -0.11 1.42
N ALA A 23 -11.31 -0.43 0.21
CA ALA A 23 -11.48 -1.82 -0.21
C ALA A 23 -10.13 -2.57 -0.18
N THR A 24 -9.09 -1.92 -0.68
CA THR A 24 -7.72 -2.46 -0.66
C THR A 24 -7.20 -2.60 0.77
N ALA A 25 -7.34 -1.56 1.60
CA ALA A 25 -6.91 -1.61 3.01
C ALA A 25 -7.65 -2.70 3.80
N HIS A 26 -8.96 -2.86 3.58
CA HIS A 26 -9.76 -3.90 4.20
C HIS A 26 -9.35 -5.30 3.72
N THR A 27 -9.00 -5.45 2.44
CA THR A 27 -8.51 -6.72 1.88
C THR A 27 -7.18 -7.12 2.51
N ILE A 28 -6.24 -6.17 2.66
CA ILE A 28 -4.95 -6.38 3.37
C ILE A 28 -5.20 -6.94 4.78
N ASN A 29 -6.14 -6.34 5.51
CA ASN A 29 -6.50 -6.78 6.86
C ASN A 29 -7.17 -8.16 6.88
N THR A 30 -8.13 -8.40 6.00
CA THR A 30 -8.90 -9.67 5.92
C THR A 30 -7.99 -10.85 5.59
N LEU A 31 -7.03 -10.65 4.69
CA LEU A 31 -6.05 -11.67 4.35
C LEU A 31 -4.93 -11.84 5.40
N SER A 32 -4.97 -11.04 6.48
CA SER A 32 -3.87 -10.95 7.45
C SER A 32 -2.51 -10.72 6.77
N LEU A 33 -2.52 -9.96 5.66
CA LEU A 33 -1.39 -9.86 4.75
C LEU A 33 -0.16 -9.26 5.45
N SER A 34 -0.38 -8.27 6.32
CA SER A 34 0.66 -7.67 7.15
C SER A 34 1.43 -8.70 7.98
N ASN A 35 0.74 -9.68 8.57
CA ASN A 35 1.38 -10.73 9.37
C ASN A 35 2.21 -11.65 8.48
N THR A 36 1.69 -12.06 7.33
CA THR A 36 2.43 -12.88 6.36
C THR A 36 3.66 -12.16 5.81
N ILE A 37 3.55 -10.85 5.55
CA ILE A 37 4.68 -10.03 5.12
C ILE A 37 5.76 -10.02 6.21
N ASP A 38 5.39 -9.70 7.44
CA ASP A 38 6.34 -9.55 8.55
C ASP A 38 7.01 -10.89 8.95
N GLN A 39 6.37 -12.02 8.65
CA GLN A 39 6.94 -13.35 8.84
C GLN A 39 7.99 -13.73 7.78
N HIS A 40 7.88 -13.22 6.56
CA HIS A 40 8.70 -13.66 5.42
C HIS A 40 9.75 -12.66 4.98
N PHE A 41 9.50 -11.36 5.17
CA PHE A 41 10.49 -10.35 4.84
C PHE A 41 11.61 -10.29 5.88
N PRO A 42 12.86 -10.02 5.45
CA PRO A 42 13.96 -9.91 6.38
C PRO A 42 13.69 -8.79 7.38
N ALA A 43 14.00 -9.06 8.66
CA ALA A 43 13.90 -8.08 9.70
C ALA A 43 14.75 -6.86 9.36
N LEU A 44 14.18 -5.68 9.55
CA LEU A 44 14.92 -4.45 9.41
C LEU A 44 15.76 -4.27 10.67
N GLY A 45 17.08 -4.32 10.53
CA GLY A 45 17.99 -4.21 11.67
C GLY A 45 17.71 -2.96 12.52
N SER A 46 18.01 -3.08 13.82
CA SER A 46 17.73 -2.16 14.94
C SER A 46 16.29 -2.21 15.50
N ASN A 47 16.18 -2.10 16.83
CA ASN A 47 14.94 -2.19 17.61
C ASN A 47 13.90 -1.10 17.32
N CYS A 48 14.20 -0.12 16.46
CA CYS A 48 13.30 0.97 16.07
C CYS A 48 12.87 0.93 14.60
N ALA A 49 13.22 -0.13 13.86
CA ALA A 49 12.87 -0.19 12.45
C ALA A 49 11.37 -0.51 12.28
N LEU A 50 10.71 0.24 11.41
CA LEU A 50 9.35 -0.04 10.95
C LEU A 50 9.24 -1.49 10.43
N LYS A 51 8.07 -2.10 10.55
CA LYS A 51 7.84 -3.46 10.04
C LYS A 51 7.83 -3.46 8.50
N ALA A 52 8.16 -4.60 7.89
CA ALA A 52 8.13 -4.73 6.43
C ALA A 52 6.72 -4.46 5.85
N SER A 53 5.68 -4.89 6.57
CA SER A 53 4.27 -4.61 6.24
C SER A 53 3.97 -3.13 6.12
N THR A 54 4.62 -2.28 6.91
CA THR A 54 4.46 -0.81 6.83
C THR A 54 4.91 -0.26 5.47
N PHE A 55 6.04 -0.76 4.94
CA PHE A 55 6.53 -0.36 3.62
C PHE A 55 5.65 -0.92 2.50
N ILE A 56 5.32 -2.22 2.56
CA ILE A 56 4.56 -2.88 1.49
C ILE A 56 3.12 -2.37 1.43
N ASN A 57 2.42 -2.23 2.55
CA ASN A 57 1.05 -1.71 2.55
C ASN A 57 1.01 -0.28 2.01
N THR A 58 2.05 0.51 2.27
CA THR A 58 2.18 1.87 1.71
C THR A 58 2.30 1.82 0.20
N LEU A 59 3.15 0.93 -0.34
CA LEU A 59 3.31 0.74 -1.78
C LEU A 59 2.02 0.24 -2.43
N ILE A 60 1.34 -0.74 -1.83
CA ILE A 60 0.06 -1.26 -2.34
C ILE A 60 -0.97 -0.13 -2.43
N LEU A 61 -1.18 0.64 -1.36
CA LEU A 61 -2.15 1.74 -1.37
C LEU A 61 -1.76 2.83 -2.36
N SER A 62 -0.48 3.18 -2.42
CA SER A 62 0.03 4.21 -3.34
C SER A 62 -0.15 3.80 -4.80
N GLN A 63 0.10 2.55 -5.14
CA GLN A 63 -0.15 2.01 -6.49
C GLN A 63 -1.64 2.03 -6.83
N HIS A 64 -2.53 1.66 -5.90
CA HIS A 64 -3.98 1.73 -6.12
C HIS A 64 -4.50 3.17 -6.16
N GLU A 65 -3.77 4.14 -5.60
CA GLU A 65 -4.06 5.57 -5.75
C GLU A 65 -3.69 6.08 -7.16
N GLY A 66 -2.85 5.35 -7.89
CA GLY A 66 -2.31 5.78 -9.19
C GLY A 66 -0.98 6.54 -9.08
N ALA A 67 -0.20 6.32 -8.02
CA ALA A 67 1.12 6.91 -7.86
C ALA A 67 2.09 6.50 -8.98
N GLN A 68 2.94 7.44 -9.38
CA GLN A 68 3.94 7.29 -10.43
C GLN A 68 5.37 7.29 -9.87
N CYS A 69 5.57 7.88 -8.69
CA CYS A 69 6.86 7.94 -8.02
C CYS A 69 6.74 7.71 -6.51
N LEU A 70 7.87 7.48 -5.82
CA LEU A 70 7.86 7.28 -4.36
C LEU A 70 7.38 8.52 -3.60
N ASP A 71 7.56 9.72 -4.15
CA ASP A 71 7.13 10.97 -3.51
C ASP A 71 5.60 11.11 -3.44
N ASP A 72 4.88 10.42 -4.33
CA ASP A 72 3.41 10.38 -4.31
C ASP A 72 2.86 9.67 -3.07
N THR A 73 3.66 8.85 -2.38
CA THR A 73 3.26 8.27 -1.07
C THR A 73 2.93 9.34 -0.03
N THR A 74 3.42 10.58 -0.21
CA THR A 74 3.07 11.72 0.65
C THR A 74 1.61 12.12 0.54
N HIS A 75 0.90 11.74 -0.53
CA HIS A 75 -0.54 11.97 -0.66
C HIS A 75 -1.33 11.24 0.43
N ILE A 76 -0.95 9.99 0.72
CA ILE A 76 -1.51 9.19 1.82
C ILE A 76 -1.21 9.85 3.18
N VAL A 77 0.01 10.39 3.36
CA VAL A 77 0.40 11.08 4.61
C VAL A 77 -0.46 12.30 4.89
N LYS A 78 -0.75 13.08 3.83
CA LYS A 78 -1.50 14.34 3.90
C LYS A 78 -3.01 14.11 4.09
N ASP A 79 -3.52 12.95 3.68
CA ASP A 79 -4.94 12.60 3.84
C ASP A 79 -5.26 12.12 5.25
N LYS A 80 -5.67 13.07 6.12
CA LYS A 80 -6.02 12.79 7.52
C LYS A 80 -7.21 11.84 7.65
N ALA A 81 -8.24 11.99 6.80
CA ALA A 81 -9.43 11.13 6.83
C ALA A 81 -9.05 9.68 6.53
N LEU A 82 -8.29 9.44 5.45
CA LEU A 82 -7.85 8.11 5.08
C LEU A 82 -6.97 7.46 6.17
N ARG A 83 -6.07 8.23 6.76
CA ARG A 83 -5.19 7.73 7.83
C ARG A 83 -5.94 7.34 9.10
N LEU A 84 -6.99 8.09 9.45
CA LEU A 84 -7.83 7.74 10.60
C LEU A 84 -8.55 6.40 10.38
N ILE A 85 -9.00 6.13 9.15
CA ILE A 85 -9.76 4.91 8.85
C ILE A 85 -8.84 3.70 8.69
N THR A 86 -7.66 3.88 8.07
CA THR A 86 -6.72 2.78 7.79
C THR A 86 -5.75 2.51 8.94
N ASN A 87 -5.59 3.45 9.87
CA ASN A 87 -4.59 3.43 10.94
C ASN A 87 -3.17 3.14 10.43
N GLN A 88 -2.88 3.53 9.19
CA GLN A 88 -1.64 3.18 8.52
C GLN A 88 -0.52 4.16 8.86
N SER A 89 0.62 3.61 9.29
CA SER A 89 1.89 4.34 9.34
C SER A 89 2.49 4.36 7.93
N VAL A 90 2.99 5.52 7.51
CA VAL A 90 3.53 5.72 6.16
C VAL A 90 5.00 6.15 6.29
N PRO A 91 5.97 5.35 5.81
CA PRO A 91 7.37 5.72 5.80
C PRO A 91 7.63 6.84 4.79
N THR A 92 8.73 7.58 4.98
CA THR A 92 9.12 8.62 4.02
C THR A 92 9.54 8.00 2.68
N PRO A 93 9.39 8.72 1.54
CA PRO A 93 9.86 8.25 0.24
C PRO A 93 11.32 7.80 0.26
N GLN A 94 12.19 8.55 0.95
CA GLN A 94 13.59 8.21 1.15
C GLN A 94 13.79 6.89 1.91
N ALA A 95 13.03 6.68 3.00
CA ALA A 95 13.10 5.44 3.78
C ALA A 95 12.66 4.23 2.93
N ILE A 96 11.60 4.39 2.12
CA ILE A 96 11.16 3.37 1.16
C ILE A 96 12.28 3.05 0.15
N GLY A 97 12.91 4.07 -0.43
CA GLY A 97 14.01 3.88 -1.39
C GLY A 97 15.26 3.22 -0.79
N ILE A 98 15.60 3.52 0.46
CA ILE A 98 16.67 2.82 1.19
C ILE A 98 16.29 1.35 1.43
N TRP A 99 15.05 1.10 1.82
CA TRP A 99 14.52 -0.24 2.07
C TRP A 99 14.54 -1.12 0.82
N LEU A 100 14.02 -0.63 -0.29
CA LEU A 100 14.01 -1.35 -1.58
C LEU A 100 15.42 -1.70 -2.05
N ARG A 101 16.38 -0.76 -1.94
CA ARG A 101 17.79 -1.02 -2.28
C ARG A 101 18.41 -2.11 -1.42
N ARG A 102 18.05 -2.21 -0.14
CA ARG A 102 18.52 -3.30 0.75
C ARG A 102 17.93 -4.64 0.33
N LEU A 103 16.65 -4.71 0.01
CA LEU A 103 15.99 -5.94 -0.44
C LEU A 103 16.55 -6.50 -1.75
N GLY A 104 17.02 -5.62 -2.63
CA GLY A 104 17.58 -5.98 -3.93
C GLY A 104 18.99 -6.59 -3.89
N LYS A 105 19.75 -6.46 -2.78
CA LYS A 105 21.15 -6.91 -2.74
C LYS A 105 21.33 -8.43 -2.86
N ASP A 106 20.46 -9.21 -2.23
CA ASP A 106 20.63 -10.66 -2.08
C ASP A 106 19.41 -11.48 -2.59
N ASN A 107 18.55 -10.88 -3.42
CA ASN A 107 17.28 -11.44 -3.88
C ASN A 107 16.32 -11.89 -2.75
N GLN A 108 16.57 -11.48 -1.50
CA GLN A 108 15.73 -11.84 -0.35
C GLN A 108 14.32 -11.29 -0.49
N GLY A 109 14.18 -10.07 -1.03
CA GLY A 109 12.86 -9.47 -1.31
C GLY A 109 12.02 -10.31 -2.27
N ILE A 110 12.61 -10.83 -3.35
CA ILE A 110 11.90 -11.67 -4.33
C ILE A 110 11.45 -12.98 -3.68
N LYS A 111 12.33 -13.63 -2.90
CA LYS A 111 11.98 -14.87 -2.19
C LYS A 111 10.84 -14.65 -1.19
N ALA A 112 10.86 -13.53 -0.46
CA ALA A 112 9.79 -13.16 0.47
C ALA A 112 8.47 -12.88 -0.26
N LEU A 113 8.50 -12.11 -1.36
CA LEU A 113 7.34 -11.84 -2.22
C LEU A 113 6.71 -13.12 -2.75
N GLN A 114 7.50 -14.10 -3.18
CA GLN A 114 6.97 -15.40 -3.62
C GLN A 114 6.18 -16.12 -2.52
N LYS A 115 6.59 -15.99 -1.25
CA LYS A 115 5.86 -16.58 -0.12
C LYS A 115 4.57 -15.82 0.16
N VAL A 116 4.63 -14.48 0.19
CA VAL A 116 3.45 -13.62 0.38
C VAL A 116 2.42 -13.82 -0.74
N ASN A 117 2.86 -13.85 -2.01
CA ASN A 117 1.99 -14.05 -3.16
C ASN A 117 1.25 -15.39 -3.10
N LYS A 118 1.87 -16.45 -2.58
CA LYS A 118 1.18 -17.74 -2.39
C LYS A 118 -0.02 -17.62 -1.44
N THR A 119 0.07 -16.81 -0.40
CA THR A 119 -1.06 -16.56 0.52
C THR A 119 -2.20 -15.84 -0.22
N VAL A 120 -1.88 -14.81 -1.00
CA VAL A 120 -2.88 -14.08 -1.81
C VAL A 120 -3.54 -15.01 -2.83
N LEU A 121 -2.74 -15.76 -3.61
CA LEU A 121 -3.24 -16.70 -4.61
C LEU A 121 -4.05 -17.82 -3.99
N LYS A 122 -3.69 -18.32 -2.80
CA LYS A 122 -4.48 -19.33 -2.10
C LYS A 122 -5.84 -18.80 -1.67
N ALA A 123 -5.96 -17.52 -1.31
CA ALA A 123 -7.23 -16.94 -0.94
C ALA A 123 -8.19 -16.77 -2.13
N THR A 124 -7.65 -16.54 -3.33
CA THR A 124 -8.45 -16.21 -4.52
C THR A 124 -8.62 -17.38 -5.50
N LEU A 125 -7.65 -18.27 -5.59
CA LEU A 125 -7.57 -19.30 -6.66
C LEU A 125 -7.63 -20.75 -6.15
N ASN A 126 -7.79 -20.99 -4.84
CA ASN A 126 -7.79 -22.35 -4.27
C ASN A 126 -8.82 -23.32 -4.86
N HIS A 127 -9.93 -22.81 -5.41
CA HIS A 127 -10.98 -23.62 -6.03
C HIS A 127 -11.01 -23.51 -7.56
N CYS A 128 -10.10 -22.73 -8.15
CA CYS A 128 -10.05 -22.50 -9.59
C CYS A 128 -9.18 -23.56 -10.28
N LYS A 129 -9.65 -24.10 -11.41
CA LYS A 129 -8.91 -25.04 -12.26
C LYS A 129 -8.67 -24.41 -13.63
N ASN A 130 -7.58 -24.78 -14.31
CA ASN A 130 -7.24 -24.31 -15.66
C ASN A 130 -7.17 -22.77 -15.77
N ILE A 131 -6.38 -22.15 -14.90
CA ILE A 131 -6.24 -20.70 -14.82
C ILE A 131 -5.11 -20.25 -15.74
N THR A 132 -5.38 -19.25 -16.59
CA THR A 132 -4.34 -18.49 -17.28
C THR A 132 -4.13 -17.19 -16.51
N LEU A 133 -2.89 -16.94 -16.09
CA LEU A 133 -2.51 -15.73 -15.39
C LEU A 133 -1.93 -14.75 -16.42
N ASP A 134 -2.59 -13.62 -16.61
CA ASP A 134 -2.12 -12.50 -17.45
C ASP A 134 -1.49 -11.43 -16.54
N ILE A 135 -0.19 -11.18 -16.68
CA ILE A 135 0.60 -10.31 -15.76
C ILE A 135 1.09 -9.04 -16.49
N ASP A 136 0.79 -8.87 -17.77
CA ASP A 136 1.59 -8.00 -18.64
C ASP A 136 0.97 -6.60 -18.81
N ALA A 137 -0.09 -6.28 -18.05
CA ALA A 137 -0.84 -5.04 -18.23
C ALA A 137 -0.18 -3.79 -17.63
N SER A 138 1.04 -3.86 -17.08
CA SER A 138 1.69 -2.72 -16.42
C SER A 138 3.14 -2.54 -16.86
N GLU A 139 3.45 -1.35 -17.37
CA GLU A 139 4.80 -0.90 -17.72
C GLU A 139 5.38 -0.04 -16.59
N VAL A 140 6.63 -0.32 -16.18
CA VAL A 140 7.39 0.56 -15.28
C VAL A 140 8.36 1.35 -16.14
N ILE A 141 8.02 2.60 -16.42
CA ILE A 141 8.84 3.49 -17.24
C ILE A 141 9.91 4.13 -16.36
N ALA A 142 11.18 3.87 -16.66
CA ALA A 142 12.29 4.64 -16.11
C ALA A 142 12.52 5.86 -17.01
N ASN A 143 12.38 7.07 -16.46
CA ASN A 143 12.88 8.27 -17.13
C ASN A 143 14.41 8.15 -17.25
N LYS A 144 14.90 8.17 -18.49
CA LYS A 144 16.34 8.21 -18.80
C LYS A 144 16.93 9.58 -18.52
#